data_AF-A0A0C3NH32-F1
#
_entry.id   AF-A0A0C3NH32-F1
#
_cell.length_a   1.000
_cell.length_b   1.000
_cell.length_c   1.000
_cell.angle_alpha   90.00
_cell.angle_beta   90.00
_cell.angle_gamma   90.00
#
_symmetry.space_group_name_H-M   'P 1'
#
loop_
_entity.id
_entity.type
_entity.pdbx_description
1 polymer ?
#
loop_
_entity_poly.entity_id
_entity_poly.type
_entity_poly.pdbx_seq_one_letter_code
_entity_poly.pdbx_strand_id
1 'polypeptide(L)'
;MALGSAADFRFAMRNLYLYHLKTLVALSTIVVFGTAYSVVYNTYLDTSNPLLTHLPHPLHKSHYFASKSNILNVLFIKKLWGWTSAAFLALYLTSPARLQTRERVYTFLAETVMWLLFTGWFFGPSLLDRLTYSTGGECLVHLPSGALVTVPSELCYTKSTVSAATHPDLFAASLTPLADDWRQVPRLRRGHDVSGHMFLLTMSMLFLAEQVSHSIRMHAAGGAQEMSAVHKWVVLGNMVIILLGYLACYTTTVYFHTPFEKITGFLLGLAGYAVTHTSLFRTILRAKPRQS
;
A
#
# COMPACT_ATOMS: atom_id res chain seq x y z
N MET A 1 15.62 3.34 -40.59
CA MET A 1 14.60 3.68 -39.57
C MET A 1 13.41 2.75 -39.81
N ALA A 2 13.46 1.53 -39.28
CA ALA A 2 12.49 0.50 -39.61
C ALA A 2 11.21 0.70 -38.78
N LEU A 3 10.09 0.88 -39.47
CA LEU A 3 8.74 0.80 -38.90
C LEU A 3 8.55 -0.64 -38.37
N GLY A 4 8.56 -0.80 -37.04
CA GLY A 4 8.20 -2.07 -36.41
C GLY A 4 6.78 -2.48 -36.82
N SER A 5 6.62 -3.73 -37.26
CA SER A 5 5.37 -4.18 -37.87
C SER A 5 4.22 -4.18 -36.85
N ALA A 6 2.97 -4.10 -37.33
CA ALA A 6 1.79 -4.25 -36.47
C ALA A 6 1.76 -5.60 -35.71
N ALA A 7 2.50 -6.61 -36.19
CA ALA A 7 2.68 -7.88 -35.49
C ALA A 7 3.59 -7.75 -34.26
N ASP A 8 4.65 -6.93 -34.32
CA ASP A 8 5.53 -6.64 -33.19
C ASP A 8 4.79 -5.85 -32.09
N PHE A 9 3.94 -4.91 -32.49
CA PHE A 9 3.09 -4.17 -31.56
C PHE A 9 2.05 -5.08 -30.87
N ARG A 10 1.36 -5.95 -31.62
CA ARG A 10 0.41 -6.92 -31.05
C ARG A 10 1.09 -7.95 -30.14
N PHE A 11 2.28 -8.41 -30.50
CA PHE A 11 3.09 -9.31 -29.68
C PHE A 11 3.58 -8.63 -28.39
N ALA A 12 4.06 -7.39 -28.47
CA ALA A 12 4.48 -6.59 -27.32
C ALA A 12 3.32 -6.29 -26.36
N MET A 13 2.14 -5.94 -26.88
CA MET A 13 0.92 -5.70 -26.10
C MET A 13 0.41 -6.99 -25.43
N ARG A 14 0.45 -8.13 -26.14
CA ARG A 14 0.10 -9.45 -25.58
C ARG A 14 1.03 -9.83 -24.41
N ASN A 15 2.33 -9.54 -24.54
CA ASN A 15 3.30 -9.81 -23.48
C ASN A 15 3.23 -8.81 -22.30
N LEU A 16 2.67 -7.61 -22.47
CA LEU A 16 2.38 -6.68 -21.35
C LEU A 16 1.21 -7.13 -20.52
N TYR A 17 0.14 -7.48 -21.19
CA TYR A 17 -1.04 -8.04 -20.56
C TYR A 17 -0.71 -9.29 -19.72
N LEU A 18 0.19 -10.15 -20.19
CA LEU A 18 0.54 -11.39 -19.50
C LEU A 18 1.22 -11.21 -18.13
N TYR A 19 2.09 -10.22 -17.93
CA TYR A 19 2.76 -10.05 -16.63
C TYR A 19 1.82 -9.43 -15.59
N HIS A 20 1.02 -8.44 -15.99
CA HIS A 20 0.05 -7.83 -15.08
C HIS A 20 -1.03 -8.83 -14.70
N LEU A 21 -1.51 -9.61 -15.67
CA LEU A 21 -2.48 -10.66 -15.42
C LEU A 21 -1.92 -11.72 -14.46
N LYS A 22 -0.66 -12.14 -14.63
CA LYS A 22 -0.01 -13.09 -13.70
C LYS A 22 0.08 -12.52 -12.28
N THR A 23 0.51 -11.26 -12.12
CA THR A 23 0.58 -10.61 -10.82
C THR A 23 -0.81 -10.45 -10.19
N LEU A 24 -1.80 -10.03 -10.98
CA LEU A 24 -3.18 -9.91 -10.54
C LEU A 24 -3.74 -11.25 -10.09
N VAL A 25 -3.58 -12.32 -10.88
CA VAL A 25 -4.03 -13.67 -10.54
C VAL A 25 -3.34 -14.14 -9.25
N ALA A 26 -2.03 -13.93 -9.10
CA ALA A 26 -1.30 -14.30 -7.90
C ALA A 26 -1.83 -13.54 -6.67
N LEU A 27 -2.01 -12.22 -6.76
CA LEU A 27 -2.57 -11.40 -5.68
C LEU A 27 -4.00 -11.84 -5.33
N SER A 28 -4.88 -11.99 -6.32
CA SER A 28 -6.25 -12.44 -6.13
C SER A 28 -6.30 -13.82 -5.47
N THR A 29 -5.43 -14.74 -5.88
CA THR A 29 -5.31 -16.07 -5.28
C THR A 29 -4.92 -15.94 -3.81
N ILE A 30 -3.87 -15.17 -3.49
CA ILE A 30 -3.43 -14.95 -2.11
C ILE A 30 -4.54 -14.32 -1.27
N VAL A 31 -5.22 -13.29 -1.78
CA VAL A 31 -6.30 -12.60 -1.07
C VAL A 31 -7.47 -13.53 -0.79
N VAL A 32 -7.93 -14.30 -1.79
CA VAL A 32 -9.06 -15.21 -1.64
C VAL A 32 -8.72 -16.32 -0.65
N PHE A 33 -7.63 -17.05 -0.88
CA PHE A 33 -7.28 -18.21 -0.04
C PHE A 33 -6.81 -17.79 1.35
N GLY A 34 -6.03 -16.72 1.49
CA GLY A 34 -5.59 -16.19 2.78
C GLY A 34 -6.76 -15.65 3.61
N THR A 35 -7.71 -14.95 2.97
CA THR A 35 -8.93 -14.48 3.66
C THR A 35 -9.81 -15.64 4.08
N ALA A 36 -10.06 -16.61 3.17
CA ALA A 36 -10.83 -17.81 3.49
C ALA A 36 -10.21 -18.60 4.65
N TYR A 37 -8.90 -18.82 4.63
CA TYR A 37 -8.16 -19.42 5.74
C TYR A 37 -8.40 -18.64 7.03
N SER A 38 -8.27 -17.31 6.99
CA SER A 38 -8.41 -16.49 8.19
C SER A 38 -9.80 -16.58 8.83
N VAL A 39 -10.84 -16.74 8.01
CA VAL A 39 -12.22 -16.94 8.49
C VAL A 39 -12.40 -18.33 9.07
N VAL A 40 -11.96 -19.37 8.36
CA VAL A 40 -12.12 -20.77 8.78
C VAL A 40 -11.40 -21.04 10.10
N TYR A 41 -10.21 -20.48 10.28
CA TYR A 41 -9.37 -20.71 11.45
C TYR A 41 -9.40 -19.57 12.48
N ASN A 42 -10.27 -18.57 12.27
CA ASN A 42 -10.41 -17.38 13.12
C ASN A 42 -9.06 -16.72 13.45
N THR A 43 -8.19 -16.57 12.44
CA THR A 43 -6.85 -15.99 12.60
C THR A 43 -6.79 -14.51 12.27
N TYR A 44 -7.90 -13.92 11.80
CA TYR A 44 -7.94 -12.50 11.49
C TYR A 44 -8.06 -11.63 12.75
N LEU A 45 -7.61 -10.38 12.66
CA LEU A 45 -7.74 -9.37 13.72
C LEU A 45 -8.57 -8.20 13.20
N ASP A 46 -9.67 -7.90 13.86
CA ASP A 46 -10.46 -6.69 13.61
C ASP A 46 -9.67 -5.44 14.02
N THR A 47 -9.23 -4.64 13.04
CA THR A 47 -8.42 -3.45 13.31
C THR A 47 -9.27 -2.22 13.59
N SER A 48 -10.55 -2.23 13.20
CA SER A 48 -11.54 -1.23 13.55
C SER A 48 -11.93 -1.29 15.03
N ASN A 49 -11.89 -2.48 15.66
CA ASN A 49 -12.27 -2.65 17.06
C ASN A 49 -11.24 -2.01 18.03
N PRO A 50 -11.60 -0.93 18.74
CA PRO A 50 -10.68 -0.25 19.64
C PRO A 50 -10.21 -1.13 20.81
N LEU A 51 -11.06 -2.05 21.28
CA LEU A 51 -10.75 -2.93 22.42
C LEU A 51 -9.68 -3.98 22.07
N LEU A 52 -9.53 -4.32 20.79
CA LEU A 52 -8.61 -5.38 20.34
C LEU A 52 -7.35 -4.82 19.69
N THR A 53 -7.48 -3.77 18.88
CA THR A 53 -6.43 -3.30 17.97
C THR A 53 -5.16 -2.79 18.67
N HIS A 54 -5.28 -2.30 19.92
CA HIS A 54 -4.14 -1.83 20.71
C HIS A 54 -3.37 -2.98 21.38
N LEU A 55 -3.96 -4.17 21.49
CA LEU A 55 -3.35 -5.34 22.11
C LEU A 55 -2.47 -6.12 21.11
N PRO A 56 -1.55 -6.97 21.61
CA PRO A 56 -0.89 -7.97 20.78
C PRO A 56 -1.92 -8.90 20.12
N HIS A 57 -1.63 -9.33 18.89
CA HIS A 57 -2.47 -10.29 18.18
C HIS A 57 -2.62 -11.58 19.03
N PRO A 58 -3.81 -12.21 19.14
CA PRO A 58 -3.98 -13.41 19.96
C PRO A 58 -2.97 -14.53 19.68
N LEU A 59 -2.63 -14.72 18.40
CA LEU A 59 -1.66 -15.71 17.93
C LEU A 59 -0.18 -15.27 17.96
N HIS A 60 0.18 -14.10 18.50
CA HIS A 60 1.55 -13.57 18.43
C HIS A 60 2.61 -14.45 19.10
N LYS A 61 2.24 -15.28 20.09
CA LYS A 61 3.15 -16.19 20.79
C LYS A 61 3.45 -17.46 20.00
N SER A 62 2.50 -17.93 19.19
CA SER A 62 2.61 -19.17 18.42
C SER A 62 2.99 -18.95 16.96
N HIS A 63 2.63 -17.80 16.39
CA HIS A 63 2.83 -17.49 14.98
C HIS A 63 3.63 -16.21 14.83
N TYR A 64 4.85 -16.34 14.29
CA TYR A 64 5.78 -15.22 14.09
C TYR A 64 5.15 -14.06 13.32
N PHE A 65 4.47 -14.34 12.21
CA PHE A 65 3.87 -13.33 11.34
C PHE A 65 2.61 -12.68 11.93
N ALA A 66 2.00 -13.27 12.97
CA ALA A 66 0.90 -12.65 13.70
C ALA A 66 1.38 -11.48 14.59
N SER A 67 2.68 -11.41 14.90
CA SER A 67 3.23 -10.30 15.66
C SER A 67 3.40 -9.04 14.81
N LYS A 68 2.90 -7.89 15.26
CA LYS A 68 3.11 -6.58 14.60
C LYS A 68 4.58 -6.12 14.64
N SER A 69 5.45 -6.75 15.45
CA SER A 69 6.88 -6.44 15.55
C SER A 69 7.77 -7.34 14.69
N ASN A 70 7.19 -8.24 13.89
CA ASN A 70 7.97 -9.11 13.01
C ASN A 70 8.79 -8.30 11.97
N ILE A 71 9.91 -8.88 11.53
CA ILE A 71 10.90 -8.20 10.67
C ILE A 71 10.28 -7.78 9.33
N LEU A 72 9.43 -8.64 8.73
CA LEU A 72 8.74 -8.33 7.49
C LEU A 72 7.86 -7.08 7.65
N ASN A 73 7.13 -6.96 8.75
CA ASN A 73 6.29 -5.79 9.00
C ASN A 73 7.12 -4.52 9.24
N VAL A 74 8.12 -4.59 10.12
CA VAL A 74 8.88 -3.41 10.57
C VAL A 74 9.79 -2.85 9.47
N LEU A 75 10.45 -3.73 8.70
CA LEU A 75 11.41 -3.31 7.69
C LEU A 75 10.77 -3.15 6.31
N PHE A 76 9.81 -4.01 5.94
CA PHE A 76 9.25 -4.04 4.59
C PHE A 76 7.88 -3.38 4.50
N ILE A 77 6.84 -3.94 5.15
CA ILE A 77 5.44 -3.51 4.97
C ILE A 77 5.25 -2.04 5.35
N LYS A 78 5.73 -1.62 6.52
CA LYS A 78 5.63 -0.22 6.98
C LYS A 78 6.38 0.78 6.10
N LYS A 79 7.35 0.32 5.30
CA LYS A 79 8.20 1.15 4.44
C LYS A 79 7.98 0.84 2.95
N LEU A 80 6.88 0.18 2.60
CA LEU A 80 6.67 -0.41 1.29
C LEU A 80 6.77 0.60 0.14
N TRP A 81 6.21 1.79 0.28
CA TRP A 81 6.32 2.81 -0.77
C TRP A 81 7.76 3.29 -0.98
N GLY A 82 8.54 3.37 0.09
CA GLY A 82 9.98 3.66 0.02
C GLY A 82 10.73 2.58 -0.76
N TRP A 83 10.47 1.30 -0.48
CA TRP A 83 11.03 0.18 -1.25
C TRP A 83 10.59 0.21 -2.71
N THR A 84 9.32 0.49 -2.97
CA THR A 84 8.75 0.63 -4.33
C THR A 84 9.48 1.73 -5.11
N SER A 85 9.67 2.89 -4.49
CA SER A 85 10.36 4.04 -5.09
C SER A 85 11.82 3.73 -5.37
N ALA A 86 12.55 3.14 -4.41
CA ALA A 86 13.95 2.78 -4.59
C ALA A 86 14.13 1.71 -5.70
N ALA A 87 13.25 0.71 -5.73
CA ALA A 87 13.27 -0.36 -6.72
C ALA A 87 13.04 0.19 -8.13
N PHE A 88 12.04 1.07 -8.29
CA PHE A 88 11.74 1.74 -9.56
C PHE A 88 12.89 2.66 -10.01
N LEU A 89 13.41 3.52 -9.12
CA LEU A 89 14.49 4.44 -9.48
C LEU A 89 15.75 3.68 -9.90
N ALA A 90 16.16 2.66 -9.13
CA ALA A 90 17.29 1.81 -9.51
C ALA A 90 17.04 1.15 -10.88
N LEU A 91 15.84 0.60 -11.09
CA LEU A 91 15.48 -0.05 -12.35
C LEU A 91 15.48 0.91 -13.53
N TYR A 92 14.95 2.13 -13.34
CA TYR A 92 14.90 3.16 -14.37
C TYR A 92 16.30 3.67 -14.72
N LEU A 93 17.09 4.07 -13.72
CA LEU A 93 18.41 4.67 -13.92
C LEU A 93 19.44 3.70 -14.51
N THR A 94 19.34 2.41 -14.17
CA THR A 94 20.22 1.38 -14.75
C THR A 94 19.72 0.84 -16.08
N SER A 95 18.48 1.13 -16.47
CA SER A 95 17.91 0.64 -17.73
C SER A 95 18.55 1.33 -18.94
N PRO A 96 18.67 0.64 -20.08
CA PRO A 96 19.14 1.23 -21.34
C PRO A 96 18.29 2.43 -21.75
N ALA A 97 18.89 3.41 -22.44
CA ALA A 97 18.25 4.69 -22.78
C ALA A 97 16.87 4.53 -23.45
N ARG A 98 16.68 3.49 -24.26
CA ARG A 98 15.39 3.17 -24.91
C ARG A 98 14.25 2.85 -23.93
N LEU A 99 14.57 2.37 -22.73
CA LEU A 99 13.60 2.06 -21.68
C LEU A 99 13.37 3.25 -20.72
N GLN A 100 14.17 4.30 -20.79
CA GLN A 100 14.05 5.50 -19.96
C GLN A 100 13.00 6.48 -20.52
N THR A 101 11.76 6.00 -20.62
CA THR A 101 10.66 6.77 -21.18
C THR A 101 9.99 7.65 -20.12
N ARG A 102 9.56 8.86 -20.50
CA ARG A 102 8.77 9.76 -19.63
C ARG A 102 7.48 9.12 -19.11
N GLU A 103 6.85 8.24 -19.90
CA GLU A 103 5.63 7.54 -19.50
C GLU A 103 5.81 6.77 -18.19
N ARG A 104 6.92 6.03 -18.03
CA ARG A 104 7.23 5.29 -16.79
C ARG A 104 7.37 6.22 -15.58
N VAL A 105 8.01 7.38 -15.77
CA VAL A 105 8.16 8.39 -14.71
C VAL A 105 6.79 8.97 -14.35
N TYR A 106 5.97 9.32 -15.34
CA TYR A 106 4.65 9.85 -15.07
C TYR A 106 3.72 8.84 -14.40
N THR A 107 3.78 7.56 -14.78
CA THR A 107 3.09 6.47 -14.07
C THR A 107 3.54 6.41 -12.61
N PHE A 108 4.85 6.43 -12.35
CA PHE A 108 5.37 6.46 -10.97
C PHE A 108 4.86 7.68 -10.17
N LEU A 109 4.84 8.86 -10.78
CA LEU A 109 4.32 10.06 -10.14
C LEU A 109 2.81 9.96 -9.89
N ALA A 110 2.04 9.41 -10.83
CA ALA A 110 0.60 9.19 -10.68
C ALA A 110 0.31 8.23 -9.52
N GLU A 111 1.04 7.13 -9.43
CA GLU A 111 0.95 6.17 -8.31
C GLU A 111 1.39 6.80 -6.98
N THR A 112 2.41 7.67 -6.99
CA THR A 112 2.82 8.42 -5.80
C THR A 112 1.71 9.35 -5.33
N VAL A 113 1.05 10.06 -6.25
CA VAL A 113 -0.11 10.90 -5.92
C VAL A 113 -1.24 10.05 -5.36
N MET A 114 -1.54 8.90 -5.96
CA MET A 114 -2.56 7.97 -5.47
C MET A 114 -2.26 7.51 -4.03
N TRP A 115 -1.02 7.09 -3.77
CA TRP A 115 -0.56 6.75 -2.42
C TRP A 115 -0.74 7.92 -1.43
N LEU A 116 -0.33 9.13 -1.80
CA LEU A 116 -0.45 10.32 -0.95
C LEU A 116 -1.91 10.70 -0.66
N LEU A 117 -2.81 10.57 -1.65
CA LEU A 117 -4.24 10.85 -1.45
C LEU A 117 -4.89 9.88 -0.46
N PHE A 118 -4.55 8.59 -0.54
CA PHE A 118 -5.16 7.57 0.29
C PHE A 118 -4.49 7.39 1.65
N THR A 119 -3.22 7.75 1.81
CA THR A 119 -2.46 7.46 3.05
C THR A 119 -1.78 8.68 3.66
N GLY A 120 -1.65 9.76 2.91
CA GLY A 120 -0.89 10.94 3.27
C GLY A 120 -1.69 11.96 4.09
N TRP A 121 -0.92 12.80 4.80
CA TRP A 121 -1.38 13.94 5.57
C TRP A 121 -0.64 15.18 5.05
N PHE A 122 -0.93 15.60 3.82
CA PHE A 122 -0.36 16.85 3.26
C PHE A 122 -1.44 17.82 2.76
N PHE A 123 -2.66 17.33 2.49
CA PHE A 123 -3.80 18.14 2.05
C PHE A 123 -5.04 17.88 2.93
N GLY A 124 -4.83 17.75 4.24
CA GLY A 124 -5.86 17.35 5.20
C GLY A 124 -5.90 15.84 5.43
N PRO A 125 -7.01 15.31 5.99
CA PRO A 125 -7.12 13.89 6.30
C PRO A 125 -7.12 13.04 5.04
N SER A 126 -6.49 11.87 5.15
CA SER A 126 -6.41 10.91 4.06
C SER A 126 -7.79 10.46 3.61
N LEU A 127 -7.94 10.01 2.35
CA LEU A 127 -9.22 9.48 1.88
C LEU A 127 -9.68 8.26 2.71
N LEU A 128 -8.74 7.46 3.21
CA LEU A 128 -9.05 6.35 4.10
C LEU A 128 -9.60 6.85 5.45
N ASP A 129 -8.99 7.86 6.07
CA ASP A 129 -9.50 8.43 7.33
C ASP A 129 -10.91 9.02 7.15
N ARG A 130 -11.15 9.73 6.04
CA ARG A 130 -12.47 10.29 5.70
C ARG A 130 -13.53 9.20 5.52
N LEU A 131 -13.17 8.10 4.87
CA LEU A 131 -14.05 6.95 4.67
C LEU A 131 -14.35 6.25 6.00
N THR A 132 -13.34 6.02 6.84
CA THR A 132 -13.55 5.43 8.16
C THR A 132 -14.49 6.30 8.99
N TYR A 133 -14.28 7.63 9.00
CA TYR A 133 -15.15 8.56 9.70
C TYR A 133 -16.59 8.55 9.13
N SER A 134 -16.76 8.62 7.81
CA SER A 134 -18.09 8.65 7.17
C SER A 134 -18.89 7.35 7.35
N THR A 135 -18.22 6.25 7.67
CA THR A 135 -18.84 4.94 7.94
C THR A 135 -19.07 4.67 9.44
N GLY A 136 -19.06 5.73 10.28
CA GLY A 136 -19.32 5.64 11.72
C GLY A 136 -18.05 5.58 12.57
N GLY A 137 -16.91 6.00 12.02
CA GLY A 137 -15.64 6.05 12.73
C GLY A 137 -15.60 7.15 13.79
N GLU A 138 -15.11 6.80 14.97
CA GLU A 138 -14.90 7.72 16.09
C GLU A 138 -13.41 7.89 16.36
N CYS A 139 -13.02 9.11 16.72
CA CYS A 139 -11.65 9.40 17.16
C CYS A 139 -11.52 9.07 18.64
N LEU A 140 -10.76 8.01 18.97
CA LEU A 140 -10.72 7.45 20.31
C LEU A 140 -9.33 7.53 20.95
N VAL A 141 -9.35 7.65 22.27
CA VAL A 141 -8.21 7.61 23.18
C VAL A 141 -8.42 6.51 24.22
N HIS A 142 -7.36 5.77 24.53
CA HIS A 142 -7.37 4.74 25.58
C HIS A 142 -6.76 5.31 26.85
N LEU A 143 -7.57 5.40 27.91
CA LEU A 143 -7.08 5.79 29.21
C LEU A 143 -6.34 4.63 29.90
N PRO A 144 -5.41 4.90 30.83
CA PRO A 144 -4.77 3.88 31.65
C PRO A 144 -5.75 3.00 32.43
N SER A 145 -6.94 3.53 32.74
CA SER A 145 -8.03 2.79 33.38
C SER A 145 -8.69 1.74 32.48
N GLY A 146 -8.34 1.69 31.19
CA GLY A 146 -8.98 0.87 30.17
C GLY A 146 -10.23 1.51 29.55
N ALA A 147 -10.67 2.67 30.04
CA ALA A 147 -11.78 3.40 29.46
C ALA A 147 -11.44 3.98 28.08
N LEU A 148 -12.45 4.03 27.21
CA LEU A 148 -12.39 4.65 25.89
C LEU A 148 -13.06 6.02 25.94
N VAL A 149 -12.32 7.05 25.52
CA VAL A 149 -12.85 8.41 25.42
C VAL A 149 -12.87 8.83 23.96
N THR A 150 -14.05 9.29 23.51
CA THR A 150 -14.21 9.91 22.20
C THR A 150 -13.76 11.36 22.28
N VAL A 151 -12.87 11.76 21.38
CA VAL A 151 -12.31 13.10 21.29
C VAL A 151 -12.63 13.72 19.92
N PRO A 152 -12.49 15.06 19.74
CA PRO A 152 -12.72 15.69 18.45
C PRO A 152 -11.95 15.04 17.31
N SER A 153 -12.61 14.83 16.16
CA SER A 153 -12.06 14.12 14.99
C SER A 153 -10.79 14.75 14.44
N GLU A 154 -10.66 16.06 14.59
CA GLU A 154 -9.56 16.88 14.12
C GLU A 154 -8.24 16.39 14.72
N LEU A 155 -8.24 15.92 15.98
CA LEU A 155 -7.06 15.42 16.66
C LEU A 155 -6.52 14.12 16.03
N CYS A 156 -7.41 13.26 15.51
CA CYS A 156 -7.01 12.10 14.74
C CYS A 156 -6.44 12.49 13.37
N TYR A 157 -7.07 13.48 12.71
CA TYR A 157 -6.63 13.95 11.40
C TYR A 157 -5.25 14.61 11.46
N THR A 158 -4.99 15.47 12.44
CA THR A 158 -3.69 16.13 12.64
C THR A 158 -2.66 15.24 13.32
N LYS A 159 -3.05 14.06 13.79
CA LYS A 159 -2.23 13.15 14.62
C LYS A 159 -1.65 13.89 15.84
N SER A 160 -2.45 14.79 16.41
CA SER A 160 -2.07 15.57 17.59
C SER A 160 -1.86 14.65 18.79
N THR A 161 -0.80 14.91 19.56
CA THR A 161 -0.61 14.23 20.85
C THR A 161 -1.47 14.90 21.90
N VAL A 162 -2.31 14.14 22.59
CA VAL A 162 -3.16 14.60 23.68
C VAL A 162 -2.59 14.20 25.04
N SER A 163 -2.82 15.04 26.04
CA SER A 163 -2.51 14.81 27.45
C SER A 163 -3.43 15.64 28.34
N ALA A 164 -3.50 15.30 29.63
CA ALA A 164 -4.26 16.10 30.60
C ALA A 164 -3.75 17.55 30.70
N ALA A 165 -2.44 17.76 30.57
CA ALA A 165 -1.84 19.10 30.64
C ALA A 165 -2.15 19.98 29.43
N THR A 166 -2.29 19.39 28.24
CA THR A 166 -2.51 20.14 26.98
C THR A 166 -3.98 20.27 26.61
N HIS A 167 -4.80 19.31 27.04
CA HIS A 167 -6.22 19.23 26.71
C HIS A 167 -7.04 18.86 27.96
N PRO A 168 -7.00 19.69 29.04
CA PRO A 168 -7.65 19.35 30.31
C PRO A 168 -9.16 19.12 30.15
N ASP A 169 -9.81 19.88 29.26
CA ASP A 169 -11.26 19.79 29.01
C ASP A 169 -11.70 18.42 28.48
N LEU A 170 -10.83 17.70 27.76
CA LEU A 170 -11.13 16.35 27.25
C LEU A 170 -11.19 15.30 28.36
N PHE A 171 -10.60 15.58 29.52
CA PHE A 171 -10.43 14.63 30.62
C PHE A 171 -11.02 15.11 31.94
N ALA A 172 -11.77 16.22 31.93
CA ALA A 172 -12.38 16.80 33.13
C ALA A 172 -13.33 15.85 33.87
N ALA A 173 -13.97 14.92 33.14
CA ALA A 173 -14.84 13.89 33.70
C ALA A 173 -14.11 12.59 34.10
N SER A 174 -12.78 12.54 33.98
CA SER A 174 -12.00 11.35 34.35
C SER A 174 -12.00 11.17 35.87
N LEU A 175 -12.54 10.03 36.33
CA LEU A 175 -12.58 9.67 37.76
C LEU A 175 -11.20 9.34 38.33
N THR A 176 -10.25 8.97 37.47
CA THR A 176 -8.86 8.68 37.84
C THR A 176 -7.95 9.78 37.32
N PRO A 177 -7.09 10.38 38.17
CA PRO A 177 -6.07 11.31 37.72
C PRO A 177 -5.16 10.63 36.68
N LEU A 178 -4.95 11.31 35.56
CA LEU A 178 -3.96 10.88 34.57
C LEU A 178 -2.59 11.35 35.03
N ALA A 179 -1.57 10.49 34.88
CA ALA A 179 -0.20 10.87 35.18
C ALA A 179 0.26 12.02 34.26
N ASP A 180 1.08 12.93 34.78
CA ASP A 180 1.52 14.13 34.06
C ASP A 180 2.35 13.81 32.80
N ASP A 181 2.99 12.65 32.78
CA ASP A 181 3.79 12.14 31.67
C ASP A 181 2.97 11.37 30.63
N TRP A 182 1.70 11.04 30.93
CA TRP A 182 0.85 10.29 30.01
C TRP A 182 0.52 11.12 28.77
N ARG A 183 0.78 10.52 27.60
CA ARG A 183 0.54 11.12 26.29
C ARG A 183 0.09 10.04 25.31
N GLN A 184 -0.87 10.37 24.45
CA GLN A 184 -1.31 9.46 23.40
C GLN A 184 -1.67 10.21 22.12
N VAL A 185 -1.51 9.57 20.97
CA VAL A 185 -2.09 10.05 19.71
C VAL A 185 -3.43 9.33 19.49
N PRO A 186 -4.56 10.04 19.45
CA PRO A 186 -5.87 9.46 19.20
C PRO A 186 -5.91 8.71 17.85
N ARG A 187 -6.79 7.72 17.73
CA ARG A 187 -6.96 6.93 16.48
C ARG A 187 -8.42 6.78 16.11
N LEU A 188 -8.70 6.86 14.81
CA LEU A 188 -10.01 6.53 14.25
C LEU A 188 -10.27 5.02 14.34
N ARG A 189 -11.43 4.65 14.89
CA ARG A 189 -11.88 3.27 15.17
C ARG A 189 -13.41 3.16 15.01
N ARG A 190 -13.97 1.95 15.13
CA ARG A 190 -15.41 1.59 15.01
C ARG A 190 -16.04 1.67 13.61
N GLY A 191 -15.57 2.56 12.74
CA GLY A 191 -15.98 2.63 11.33
C GLY A 191 -15.27 1.61 10.45
N HIS A 192 -15.51 1.65 9.14
CA HIS A 192 -14.87 0.75 8.18
C HIS A 192 -13.39 1.09 7.96
N ASP A 193 -12.50 0.39 8.68
CA ASP A 193 -11.04 0.57 8.62
C ASP A 193 -10.42 -0.20 7.44
N VAL A 194 -10.58 0.33 6.23
CA VAL A 194 -10.02 -0.28 5.03
C VAL A 194 -8.53 -0.59 5.22
N SER A 195 -8.10 -1.80 4.86
CA SER A 195 -6.70 -2.19 4.99
C SER A 195 -5.79 -1.38 4.06
N GLY A 196 -5.14 -0.35 4.61
CA GLY A 196 -4.13 0.45 3.92
C GLY A 196 -2.92 -0.36 3.46
N HIS A 197 -2.59 -1.45 4.18
CA HIS A 197 -1.55 -2.39 3.75
C HIS A 197 -1.97 -3.14 2.48
N MET A 198 -3.18 -3.69 2.42
CA MET A 198 -3.67 -4.38 1.23
C MET A 198 -3.78 -3.43 0.04
N PHE A 199 -4.26 -2.21 0.26
CA PHE A 199 -4.28 -1.15 -0.75
C PHE A 199 -2.88 -0.93 -1.34
N LEU A 200 -1.90 -0.61 -0.50
CA LEU A 200 -0.56 -0.24 -0.94
C LEU A 200 0.20 -1.42 -1.53
N LEU A 201 0.09 -2.63 -0.94
CA LEU A 201 0.67 -3.86 -1.48
C LEU A 201 0.17 -4.16 -2.88
N THR A 202 -1.14 -4.11 -3.09
CA THR A 202 -1.74 -4.41 -4.40
C THR A 202 -1.22 -3.45 -5.46
N MET A 203 -1.28 -2.16 -5.17
CA MET A 203 -0.85 -1.10 -6.09
C MET A 203 0.65 -1.18 -6.39
N SER A 204 1.49 -1.28 -5.35
CA SER A 204 2.95 -1.42 -5.50
C SER A 204 3.35 -2.65 -6.29
N MET A 205 2.71 -3.80 -6.09
CA MET A 205 3.08 -5.04 -6.77
C MET A 205 2.72 -5.01 -8.25
N LEU A 206 1.53 -4.49 -8.60
CA LEU A 206 1.14 -4.30 -9.99
C LEU A 206 2.06 -3.31 -10.71
N PHE A 207 2.35 -2.18 -10.07
CA PHE A 207 3.29 -1.19 -10.59
C PHE A 207 4.69 -1.79 -10.81
N LEU A 208 5.30 -2.44 -9.81
CA LEU A 208 6.65 -3.00 -9.97
C LEU A 208 6.70 -4.12 -11.01
N ALA A 209 5.68 -4.98 -11.07
CA ALA A 209 5.58 -6.00 -12.10
C ALA A 209 5.54 -5.39 -13.51
N GLU A 210 4.81 -4.29 -13.70
CA GLU A 210 4.83 -3.52 -14.93
C GLU A 210 6.23 -2.99 -15.24
N GLN A 211 6.87 -2.33 -14.27
CA GLN A 211 8.17 -1.72 -14.49
C GLN A 211 9.25 -2.74 -14.86
N VAL A 212 9.27 -3.89 -14.18
CA VAL A 212 10.20 -5.00 -14.48
C VAL A 212 9.92 -5.62 -15.84
N SER A 213 8.66 -5.69 -16.26
CA SER A 213 8.28 -6.31 -17.52
C SER A 213 8.91 -5.65 -18.74
N HIS A 214 9.24 -4.35 -18.68
CA HIS A 214 9.96 -3.66 -19.75
C HIS A 214 11.35 -4.28 -20.00
N SER A 215 12.10 -4.54 -18.93
CA SER A 215 13.43 -5.16 -19.02
C SER A 215 13.36 -6.63 -19.45
N ILE A 216 12.37 -7.39 -18.94
CA ILE A 216 12.18 -8.79 -19.33
C ILE A 216 11.82 -8.91 -20.82
N ARG A 217 10.94 -8.04 -21.34
CA ARG A 217 10.60 -8.05 -22.77
C ARG A 217 11.77 -7.68 -23.64
N MET A 218 12.55 -6.68 -23.22
CA MET A 218 13.76 -6.30 -23.92
C MET A 218 14.72 -7.49 -24.04
N HIS A 219 14.91 -8.23 -22.95
CA HIS A 219 15.72 -9.44 -22.95
C HIS A 219 15.16 -10.52 -23.90
N ALA A 220 13.85 -10.80 -23.81
CA ALA A 220 13.18 -11.79 -24.66
C ALA A 220 13.21 -11.45 -26.16
N ALA A 221 13.26 -10.16 -26.50
CA ALA A 221 13.38 -9.67 -27.88
C ALA A 221 14.83 -9.67 -28.42
N GLY A 222 15.78 -10.33 -27.73
CA GLY A 222 17.18 -10.39 -28.15
C GLY A 222 18.03 -9.20 -27.67
N GLY A 223 17.48 -8.27 -26.91
CA GLY A 223 18.18 -7.11 -26.35
C GLY A 223 19.08 -7.41 -25.15
N ALA A 224 19.39 -8.69 -24.87
CA ALA A 224 20.13 -9.10 -23.69
C ALA A 224 21.56 -8.51 -23.62
N GLN A 225 22.18 -8.26 -24.78
CA GLN A 225 23.52 -7.72 -24.90
C GLN A 225 23.61 -6.22 -24.57
N GLU A 226 22.49 -5.48 -24.72
CA GLU A 226 22.39 -4.07 -24.34
C GLU A 226 22.20 -3.87 -22.82
N MET A 227 21.94 -4.94 -22.06
CA MET A 227 21.73 -4.86 -20.62
C MET A 227 23.04 -4.99 -19.85
N SER A 228 23.42 -3.96 -19.12
CA SER A 228 24.57 -4.00 -18.21
C SER A 228 24.38 -5.07 -17.12
N ALA A 229 25.48 -5.59 -16.58
CA ALA A 229 25.43 -6.55 -15.47
C ALA A 229 24.72 -5.97 -14.25
N VAL A 230 24.95 -4.68 -13.96
CA VAL A 230 24.27 -3.94 -12.89
C VAL A 230 22.76 -3.95 -13.09
N HIS A 231 22.27 -3.66 -14.31
CA HIS A 231 20.83 -3.66 -14.58
C HIS A 231 20.20 -5.04 -14.36
N LYS A 232 20.89 -6.13 -14.73
CA LYS A 232 20.41 -7.50 -14.49
C LYS A 232 20.25 -7.80 -12.99
N TRP A 233 21.21 -7.38 -12.16
CA TRP A 233 21.10 -7.50 -10.70
C TRP A 233 19.95 -6.65 -10.13
N VAL A 234 19.74 -5.45 -10.66
CA VAL A 234 18.61 -4.60 -10.26
C VAL A 234 17.26 -5.22 -10.62
N VAL A 235 17.14 -5.84 -11.81
CA VAL A 235 15.95 -6.60 -12.20
C VAL A 235 15.70 -7.74 -11.21
N LEU A 236 16.72 -8.51 -10.85
CA LEU A 236 16.60 -9.58 -9.85
C LEU A 236 16.18 -9.02 -8.48
N GLY A 237 16.79 -7.92 -8.03
CA GLY A 237 16.42 -7.27 -6.78
C GLY A 237 14.95 -6.81 -6.75
N ASN A 238 14.44 -6.29 -7.87
CA ASN A 238 13.02 -5.95 -8.00
C ASN A 238 12.13 -7.20 -7.90
N MET A 239 12.53 -8.32 -8.49
CA MET A 239 11.79 -9.59 -8.36
C MET A 239 11.75 -10.10 -6.92
N VAL A 240 12.83 -9.91 -6.16
CA VAL A 240 12.86 -10.22 -4.71
C VAL A 240 11.89 -9.33 -3.94
N ILE A 241 11.85 -8.03 -4.23
CA ILE A 241 10.89 -7.10 -3.62
C ILE A 241 9.44 -7.51 -3.93
N ILE A 242 9.16 -7.94 -5.17
CA ILE A 242 7.84 -8.46 -5.54
C ILE A 242 7.49 -9.72 -4.76
N LEU A 243 8.44 -10.66 -4.61
CA LEU A 243 8.24 -11.87 -3.84
C LEU A 243 7.97 -11.59 -2.35
N LEU A 244 8.70 -10.64 -1.75
CA LEU A 244 8.44 -10.16 -0.39
C LEU A 244 7.06 -9.51 -0.29
N GLY A 245 6.60 -8.82 -1.34
CA GLY A 245 5.25 -8.29 -1.43
C GLY A 245 4.17 -9.36 -1.45
N TYR A 246 4.37 -10.47 -2.16
CA TYR A 246 3.45 -11.62 -2.08
C TYR A 246 3.41 -12.23 -0.68
N LEU A 247 4.56 -12.40 -0.03
CA LEU A 247 4.62 -12.88 1.35
C LEU A 247 3.93 -11.90 2.33
N ALA A 248 4.13 -10.60 2.15
CA ALA A 248 3.46 -9.56 2.93
C ALA A 248 1.93 -9.58 2.72
N CYS A 249 1.47 -9.75 1.49
CA CYS A 249 0.06 -9.90 1.16
C CYS A 249 -0.53 -11.16 1.83
N TYR A 250 0.17 -12.29 1.75
CA TYR A 250 -0.24 -13.54 2.40
C TYR A 250 -0.35 -13.40 3.92
N THR A 251 0.70 -12.89 4.57
CA THR A 251 0.69 -12.72 6.03
C THR A 251 -0.35 -11.70 6.49
N THR A 252 -0.59 -10.63 5.73
CA THR A 252 -1.66 -9.67 6.01
C THR A 252 -3.04 -10.33 5.90
N THR A 253 -3.29 -11.08 4.83
CA THR A 253 -4.59 -11.74 4.59
C THR A 253 -4.88 -12.86 5.59
N VAL A 254 -3.86 -13.50 6.15
CA VAL A 254 -4.02 -14.54 7.17
C VAL A 254 -4.24 -13.94 8.57
N TYR A 255 -3.46 -12.93 9.00
CA TYR A 255 -3.40 -12.53 10.42
C TYR A 255 -4.03 -11.18 10.77
N PHE A 256 -4.25 -10.28 9.82
CA PHE A 256 -4.66 -8.89 10.15
C PHE A 256 -5.84 -8.46 9.34
N HIS A 257 -6.63 -7.53 9.87
CA HIS A 257 -7.86 -7.00 9.28
C HIS A 257 -9.01 -8.01 9.19
N THR A 258 -10.24 -7.53 9.23
CA THR A 258 -11.41 -8.36 8.91
C THR A 258 -11.44 -8.72 7.42
N PRO A 259 -12.21 -9.74 7.01
CA PRO A 259 -12.40 -10.06 5.59
C PRO A 259 -12.83 -8.87 4.75
N PHE A 260 -13.75 -8.05 5.27
CA PHE A 260 -14.28 -6.90 4.56
C PHE A 260 -13.21 -5.82 4.37
N GLU A 261 -12.46 -5.48 5.43
CA GLU A 261 -11.35 -4.52 5.38
C GLU A 261 -10.26 -4.93 4.36
N LYS A 262 -9.92 -6.24 4.30
CA LYS A 262 -8.96 -6.80 3.33
C LYS A 262 -9.45 -6.64 1.90
N ILE A 263 -10.71 -7.05 1.64
CA ILE A 263 -11.30 -7.04 0.30
C ILE A 263 -11.41 -5.60 -0.21
N THR A 264 -11.91 -4.67 0.60
CA THR A 264 -12.00 -3.27 0.18
C THR A 264 -10.62 -2.65 -0.03
N GLY A 265 -9.63 -3.00 0.79
CA GLY A 265 -8.25 -2.53 0.59
C GLY A 265 -7.67 -3.04 -0.73
N PHE A 266 -7.85 -4.33 -1.02
CA PHE A 266 -7.45 -4.94 -2.29
C PHE A 266 -8.14 -4.26 -3.48
N LEU A 267 -9.47 -4.08 -3.44
CA LEU A 267 -10.24 -3.45 -4.51
C LEU A 267 -9.84 -1.99 -4.74
N LEU A 268 -9.61 -1.21 -3.67
CA LEU A 268 -9.10 0.15 -3.81
C LEU A 268 -7.69 0.17 -4.39
N GLY A 269 -6.85 -0.80 -4.06
CA GLY A 269 -5.51 -0.92 -4.66
C GLY A 269 -5.58 -1.21 -6.16
N LEU A 270 -6.49 -2.08 -6.57
CA LEU A 270 -6.78 -2.34 -7.99
C LEU A 270 -7.32 -1.09 -8.70
N ALA A 271 -8.26 -0.38 -8.07
CA ALA A 271 -8.83 0.84 -8.63
C ALA A 271 -7.77 1.94 -8.76
N GLY A 272 -6.93 2.12 -7.73
CA GLY A 272 -5.82 3.07 -7.73
C GLY A 272 -4.86 2.82 -8.89
N TYR A 273 -4.41 1.56 -9.04
CA TYR A 273 -3.58 1.14 -10.17
C TYR A 273 -4.31 1.27 -11.52
N ALA A 274 -5.59 0.93 -11.62
CA ALA A 274 -6.31 1.01 -12.88
C ALA A 274 -6.43 2.47 -13.37
N VAL A 275 -6.76 3.40 -12.47
CA VAL A 275 -6.94 4.83 -12.78
C VAL A 275 -5.67 5.45 -13.33
N THR A 276 -4.53 5.20 -12.69
CA THR A 276 -3.20 5.70 -13.09
C THR A 276 -2.72 5.11 -14.43
N HIS A 277 -3.33 4.00 -14.88
CA HIS A 277 -2.95 3.30 -16.11
C HIS A 277 -3.95 3.45 -17.26
N THR A 278 -5.07 4.16 -17.05
CA THR A 278 -6.06 4.46 -18.11
C THR A 278 -5.46 5.27 -19.26
N SER A 279 -6.02 5.09 -20.46
CA SER A 279 -5.67 5.87 -21.65
C SER A 279 -5.88 7.37 -21.44
N LEU A 280 -6.81 7.79 -20.58
CA LEU A 280 -7.03 9.18 -20.20
C LEU A 280 -5.79 9.78 -19.56
N PHE A 281 -5.21 9.12 -18.55
CA PHE A 281 -3.99 9.57 -17.89
C PHE A 281 -2.82 9.62 -18.88
N ARG A 282 -2.68 8.59 -19.73
CA ARG A 282 -1.66 8.55 -20.80
C ARG A 282 -1.84 9.65 -21.85
N THR A 283 -3.08 10.09 -22.12
CA THR A 283 -3.38 11.14 -23.10
C THR A 283 -3.05 12.53 -22.54
N ILE A 284 -3.42 12.80 -21.28
CA ILE A 284 -3.09 14.04 -20.57
C ILE A 284 -1.56 14.23 -20.51
N LEU A 285 -0.83 13.15 -20.21
CA LEU A 285 0.64 13.17 -20.13
C LEU A 285 1.35 13.28 -21.49
N ARG A 286 0.66 12.94 -22.59
CA ARG A 286 1.18 13.01 -23.97
C ARG A 286 0.78 14.30 -24.69
N ALA A 287 -0.08 15.14 -24.11
CA ALA A 287 -0.42 16.42 -24.66
C ALA A 287 0.84 17.30 -24.72
N LYS A 288 1.45 17.43 -25.91
CA LYS A 288 2.49 18.43 -26.15
C LYS A 288 1.91 19.82 -25.83
N PRO A 289 2.66 20.72 -25.17
CA PRO A 289 2.31 22.12 -25.20
C PRO A 289 2.20 22.52 -26.66
N ARG A 290 1.05 23.08 -27.08
CA ARG A 290 0.97 23.75 -28.37
C ARG A 290 2.07 24.81 -28.37
N GLN A 291 3.02 24.70 -29.27
CA GLN A 291 3.92 25.81 -29.54
C GLN A 291 3.04 26.93 -30.10
N SER A 292 2.82 27.96 -29.27
CA SER A 292 2.34 29.28 -29.70
C SER A 292 3.51 30.08 -30.21
#